data_AF-A0A7W1CL56-F1
#
_entry.id   AF-A0A7W1CL56-F1
#
_cell.length_a   1.000
_cell.length_b   1.000
_cell.length_c   1.000
_cell.angle_alpha   90.00
_cell.angle_beta   90.00
_cell.angle_gamma   90.00
#
_symmetry.space_group_name_H-M   'P 1'
#
loop_
_entity.id
_entity.type
_entity.pdbx_description
1 polymer ?
#
loop_
_entity_poly.entity_id
_entity_poly.type
_entity_poly.pdbx_seq_one_letter_code
_entity_poly.pdbx_strand_id
1 'polypeptide(L)'
;MASSGITGALGGRWRADVTAWGAIEPWDGSPPLEWHVAADDRWHTPASDTTVRQRRVGGTPVFETRVHVPGGDAVHRCYSVAAAGGATVIELTNDSPLPIAVALTRPDLLTNRPPTDVGVQGIDLPAGTIVVPIGHRTSVTVALPHDGGGPGPLPGRLAGADEVARGWHSMAERSSRLELPDPSFVDAVVAARCDLLLAGPPPRDVDTVGYLLAVGELVRLGELPTSGVAALVEDVAAAVEDTARREGWDVDAALDVDEALRRIDVTRYALVVTDFWLPRFNGAEVIAYLHALGD
;
A
#
# COMPACT_ATOMS: atom_id res chain seq x y z
N MET A 1 8.56 13.18 -5.91
CA MET A 1 8.27 13.80 -4.58
C MET A 1 8.25 12.69 -3.54
N ALA A 2 8.46 12.94 -2.25
CA ALA A 2 8.48 11.88 -1.25
C ALA A 2 7.06 11.35 -1.01
N SER A 3 6.78 10.12 -1.46
CA SER A 3 5.54 9.40 -1.14
C SER A 3 5.50 9.06 0.35
N SER A 4 4.34 9.24 0.98
CA SER A 4 4.04 8.74 2.33
C SER A 4 3.56 7.26 2.30
N GLY A 5 3.32 6.77 1.09
CA GLY A 5 3.08 5.40 0.65
C GLY A 5 1.72 5.22 0.00
N ILE A 6 1.15 4.01 0.04
CA ILE A 6 0.25 3.56 -1.04
C ILE A 6 -1.19 3.44 -0.54
N THR A 7 -2.16 3.85 -1.38
CA THR A 7 -3.57 3.55 -1.19
C THR A 7 -4.10 2.65 -2.30
N GLY A 8 -5.02 1.76 -1.94
CA GLY A 8 -5.67 0.82 -2.85
C GLY A 8 -6.53 -0.16 -2.07
N ALA A 9 -7.27 -1.00 -2.79
CA ALA A 9 -8.03 -2.09 -2.18
C ALA A 9 -7.47 -3.44 -2.65
N LEU A 10 -7.36 -4.40 -1.72
CA LEU A 10 -6.95 -5.76 -2.05
C LEU A 10 -7.92 -6.41 -3.03
N GLY A 11 -7.38 -7.21 -3.95
CA GLY A 11 -8.11 -7.77 -5.09
C GLY A 11 -8.42 -6.76 -6.21
N GLY A 12 -8.32 -5.45 -5.95
CA GLY A 12 -8.37 -4.40 -6.97
C GLY A 12 -7.01 -4.22 -7.65
N ARG A 13 -7.02 -3.69 -8.89
CA ARG A 13 -5.80 -3.36 -9.65
C ARG A 13 -5.37 -1.90 -9.52
N TRP A 14 -6.30 -1.02 -9.18
CA TRP A 14 -6.02 0.40 -9.05
C TRP A 14 -5.18 0.68 -7.80
N ARG A 15 -4.16 1.52 -7.95
CA ARG A 15 -3.21 1.94 -6.92
C ARG A 15 -2.88 3.40 -7.11
N ALA A 16 -2.54 4.06 -6.01
CA ALA A 16 -2.00 5.40 -6.03
C ALA A 16 -1.00 5.59 -4.89
N ASP A 17 -0.01 6.44 -5.13
CA ASP A 17 0.79 7.04 -4.07
C ASP A 17 -0.02 8.13 -3.37
N VAL A 18 0.22 8.29 -2.07
CA VAL A 18 -0.27 9.42 -1.28
C VAL A 18 0.95 10.24 -0.87
N THR A 19 1.03 11.48 -1.30
CA THR A 19 2.15 12.37 -0.94
C THR A 19 2.10 12.75 0.53
N ALA A 20 3.20 13.29 1.07
CA ALA A 20 3.27 13.78 2.46
C ALA A 20 2.28 14.91 2.80
N TRP A 21 1.66 15.53 1.79
CA TRP A 21 0.62 16.56 1.92
C TRP A 21 -0.75 16.09 1.43
N GLY A 22 -0.94 14.79 1.23
CA GLY A 22 -2.23 14.18 0.96
C GLY A 22 -2.74 14.35 -0.47
N ALA A 23 -1.87 14.68 -1.44
CA ALA A 23 -2.24 14.50 -2.84
C ALA A 23 -2.24 13.01 -3.18
N ILE A 24 -3.18 12.58 -4.02
CA ILE A 24 -3.31 11.19 -4.46
C ILE A 24 -2.81 11.11 -5.91
N GLU A 25 -1.78 10.32 -6.16
CA GLU A 25 -1.07 10.18 -7.44
C GLU A 25 -1.31 8.77 -8.02
N PRO A 26 -2.28 8.59 -8.93
CA PRO A 26 -2.62 7.28 -9.48
C PRO A 26 -1.51 6.68 -10.33
N TRP A 27 -1.29 5.38 -10.19
CA TRP A 27 -0.25 4.64 -10.94
C TRP A 27 -0.62 4.41 -12.41
N ASP A 28 -1.88 4.63 -12.77
CA ASP A 28 -2.37 4.53 -14.15
C ASP A 28 -2.00 5.73 -15.03
N GLY A 29 -1.29 6.72 -14.47
CA GLY A 29 -0.88 7.94 -15.16
C GLY A 29 -1.97 8.99 -15.29
N SER A 30 -3.15 8.78 -14.69
CA SER A 30 -4.17 9.82 -14.60
C SER A 30 -3.69 10.99 -13.71
N PRO A 31 -4.22 12.21 -13.89
CA PRO A 31 -3.77 13.38 -13.15
C PRO A 31 -3.88 13.18 -11.63
N PRO A 32 -2.97 13.77 -10.83
CA PRO A 32 -3.08 13.72 -9.39
C PRO A 32 -4.36 14.41 -8.89
N LEU A 33 -4.93 13.91 -7.80
CA LEU A 33 -5.94 14.62 -7.04
C LEU A 33 -5.23 15.45 -5.96
N GLU A 34 -5.18 16.75 -6.19
CA GLU A 34 -4.69 17.74 -5.23
C GLU A 34 -5.87 18.43 -4.56
N TRP A 35 -5.61 19.01 -3.38
CA TRP A 35 -6.60 19.73 -2.60
C TRP A 35 -6.05 21.08 -2.15
N HIS A 36 -6.88 22.12 -2.17
CA HIS A 36 -6.53 23.46 -1.70
C HIS A 36 -7.66 23.99 -0.81
N VAL A 37 -7.33 24.76 0.20
CA VAL A 37 -8.31 25.24 1.19
C VAL A 37 -8.40 26.75 1.15
N ALA A 38 -9.56 27.29 0.82
CA ALA A 38 -9.88 28.68 1.05
C ALA A 38 -10.41 28.85 2.48
N ALA A 39 -9.71 29.66 3.26
CA ALA A 39 -10.17 30.15 4.55
C ALA A 39 -10.32 31.68 4.50
N ASP A 40 -10.63 32.30 5.64
CA ASP A 40 -10.91 33.74 5.73
C ASP A 40 -9.68 34.63 5.45
N ASP A 41 -8.47 34.08 5.58
CA ASP A 41 -7.21 34.80 5.35
C ASP A 41 -6.67 34.65 3.93
N ARG A 42 -6.57 33.41 3.42
CA ARG A 42 -6.00 33.09 2.11
C ARG A 42 -6.39 31.69 1.61
N TRP A 43 -5.91 31.37 0.42
CA TRP A 43 -5.76 29.98 -0.03
C TRP A 43 -4.54 29.32 0.63
N HIS A 44 -4.76 28.13 1.16
CA HIS A 44 -3.74 27.20 1.63
C HIS A 44 -3.52 26.11 0.59
N THR A 45 -2.27 25.94 0.16
CA THR A 45 -1.86 24.88 -0.75
C THR A 45 -0.99 23.89 0.03
N PRO A 46 -1.51 22.71 0.40
CA PRO A 46 -0.80 21.71 1.20
C PRO A 46 0.60 21.37 0.65
N ALA A 47 0.79 21.32 -0.67
CA ALA A 47 2.10 21.03 -1.25
C ALA A 47 3.21 22.04 -0.87
N SER A 48 2.84 23.28 -0.51
CA SER A 48 3.76 24.35 -0.13
C SER A 48 3.49 24.94 1.26
N ASP A 49 2.51 24.41 2.01
CA ASP A 49 2.15 24.90 3.32
C ASP A 49 2.95 24.19 4.42
N THR A 50 3.74 24.95 5.18
CA THR A 50 4.61 24.41 6.23
C THR A 50 3.87 23.84 7.44
N THR A 51 2.57 24.07 7.55
CA THR A 51 1.75 23.59 8.68
C THR A 51 1.19 22.18 8.46
N VAL A 52 1.43 21.61 7.28
CA VAL A 52 0.98 20.28 6.91
C VAL A 52 1.58 19.26 7.85
N ARG A 53 0.70 18.42 8.38
CA ARG A 53 1.07 17.22 9.12
C ARG A 53 0.22 16.07 8.64
N GLN A 54 0.86 14.92 8.49
CA GLN A 54 0.19 13.71 8.02
C GLN A 54 0.56 12.54 8.90
N ARG A 55 -0.38 11.62 9.04
CA ARG A 55 -0.17 10.32 9.68
C ARG A 55 -0.99 9.25 8.97
N ARG A 56 -0.55 8.01 9.08
CA ARG A 56 -1.39 6.83 8.84
C ARG A 56 -2.20 6.51 10.10
N VAL A 57 -3.43 6.02 9.94
CA VAL A 57 -4.24 5.55 11.05
C VAL A 57 -3.80 4.12 11.39
N GLY A 58 -3.07 3.96 12.49
CA GLY A 58 -2.54 2.66 12.93
C GLY A 58 -1.60 2.01 11.92
N GLY A 59 -0.82 2.81 11.18
CA GLY A 59 0.04 2.30 10.09
C GLY A 59 -0.71 1.86 8.82
N THR A 60 -2.03 1.79 8.83
CA THR A 60 -2.83 1.31 7.67
C THR A 60 -2.84 2.30 6.50
N PRO A 61 -3.25 1.88 5.28
CA PRO A 61 -3.51 2.74 4.10
C PRO A 61 -4.68 3.72 4.25
N VAL A 62 -4.86 4.27 5.44
CA VAL A 62 -5.81 5.32 5.78
C VAL A 62 -4.98 6.51 6.24
N PHE A 63 -4.92 7.54 5.41
CA PHE A 63 -4.06 8.70 5.63
C PHE A 63 -4.91 9.85 6.15
N GLU A 64 -4.46 10.52 7.20
CA GLU A 64 -5.05 11.76 7.70
C GLU A 64 -4.02 12.88 7.57
N THR A 65 -4.32 13.83 6.70
CA THR A 65 -3.54 15.04 6.46
C THR A 65 -4.28 16.23 7.06
N ARG A 66 -3.58 17.08 7.79
CA ARG A 66 -4.14 18.29 8.39
C ARG A 66 -3.33 19.50 7.96
N VAL A 67 -4.03 20.57 7.58
CA VAL A 67 -3.46 21.88 7.28
C VAL A 67 -4.07 22.89 8.23
N HIS A 68 -3.22 23.69 8.86
CA HIS A 68 -3.69 24.74 9.75
C HIS A 68 -4.36 25.86 8.94
N VAL A 69 -5.53 26.27 9.40
CA VAL A 69 -6.29 27.42 8.90
C VAL A 69 -6.63 28.32 10.09
N PRO A 70 -7.05 29.60 9.90
CA PRO A 70 -7.41 30.47 11.00
C PRO A 70 -8.35 29.83 12.02
N GLY A 71 -7.86 29.69 13.26
CA GLY A 71 -8.63 29.16 14.38
C GLY A 71 -8.79 27.64 14.44
N GLY A 72 -8.17 26.86 13.55
CA GLY A 72 -8.30 25.40 13.56
C GLY A 72 -7.55 24.67 12.45
N ASP A 73 -8.14 23.59 11.95
CA ASP A 73 -7.57 22.78 10.88
C ASP A 73 -8.59 22.43 9.80
N ALA A 74 -8.12 22.37 8.57
CA ALA A 74 -8.76 21.59 7.52
C ALA A 74 -8.16 20.18 7.52
N VAL A 75 -9.00 19.17 7.67
CA VAL A 75 -8.60 17.76 7.77
C VAL A 75 -9.03 17.02 6.50
N HIS A 76 -8.08 16.42 5.83
CA HIS A 76 -8.25 15.56 4.66
C HIS A 76 -7.91 14.13 5.06
N ARG A 77 -8.89 13.21 4.99
CA ARG A 77 -8.66 11.79 5.22
C ARG A 77 -8.93 11.00 3.94
N CYS A 78 -7.96 10.20 3.49
CA CYS A 78 -8.11 9.38 2.29
C CYS A 78 -7.82 7.90 2.54
N TYR A 79 -8.62 7.05 1.89
CA TYR A 79 -8.50 5.59 1.95
C TYR A 79 -9.28 4.95 0.80
N SER A 80 -8.91 3.74 0.40
CA SER A 80 -9.59 3.03 -0.70
C SER A 80 -10.53 1.93 -0.20
N VAL A 81 -11.64 1.74 -0.92
CA VAL A 81 -12.64 0.69 -0.69
C VAL A 81 -12.85 -0.11 -1.97
N ALA A 82 -13.15 -1.41 -1.85
CA ALA A 82 -13.43 -2.28 -3.00
C ALA A 82 -14.91 -2.22 -3.47
N ALA A 83 -15.79 -1.59 -2.70
CA ALA A 83 -17.21 -1.52 -3.03
C ALA A 83 -17.47 -0.72 -4.32
N ALA A 84 -18.54 -1.07 -5.03
CA ALA A 84 -19.03 -0.35 -6.22
C ALA A 84 -17.97 -0.16 -7.34
N GLY A 85 -17.14 -1.18 -7.59
CA GLY A 85 -16.08 -1.11 -8.63
C GLY A 85 -14.74 -0.58 -8.14
N GLY A 86 -14.66 -0.17 -6.87
CA GLY A 86 -13.47 0.40 -6.27
C GLY A 86 -13.49 1.93 -6.30
N ALA A 87 -13.17 2.54 -5.15
CA ALA A 87 -13.03 3.98 -5.07
C ALA A 87 -12.03 4.39 -3.99
N THR A 88 -11.37 5.51 -4.19
CA THR A 88 -10.60 6.19 -3.13
C THR A 88 -11.52 7.25 -2.54
N VAL A 89 -11.91 7.05 -1.29
CA VAL A 89 -12.77 7.96 -0.53
C VAL A 89 -11.92 9.07 0.06
N ILE A 90 -12.44 10.28 0.00
CA ILE A 90 -11.87 11.48 0.58
C ILE A 90 -12.90 12.10 1.52
N GLU A 91 -12.60 12.08 2.82
CA GLU A 91 -13.37 12.77 3.86
C GLU A 91 -12.68 14.09 4.18
N LEU A 92 -13.38 15.20 3.93
CA LEU A 92 -12.91 16.55 4.24
C LEU A 92 -13.67 17.06 5.45
N THR A 93 -12.97 17.45 6.52
CA THR A 93 -13.57 17.97 7.75
C THR A 93 -13.03 19.35 8.06
N ASN A 94 -13.93 20.28 8.37
CA ASN A 94 -13.58 21.61 8.85
C ASN A 94 -13.55 21.61 10.39
N ASP A 95 -12.36 21.54 10.97
CA ASP A 95 -12.15 21.65 12.42
C ASP A 95 -11.76 23.09 12.82
N SER A 96 -12.37 24.08 12.18
CA SER A 96 -12.23 25.50 12.48
C SER A 96 -13.60 26.14 12.77
N PRO A 97 -13.64 27.33 13.40
CA PRO A 97 -14.89 28.00 13.76
C PRO A 97 -15.59 28.69 12.58
N LEU A 98 -14.89 28.95 11.46
CA LEU A 98 -15.44 29.61 10.29
C LEU A 98 -15.63 28.61 9.13
N PRO A 99 -16.61 28.82 8.23
CA PRO A 99 -16.72 28.02 7.02
C PRO A 99 -15.47 28.10 6.16
N ILE A 100 -15.11 27.00 5.53
CA ILE A 100 -14.02 26.92 4.54
C ILE A 100 -14.58 26.41 3.21
N ALA A 101 -13.85 26.60 2.13
CA ALA A 101 -14.09 25.90 0.88
C ALA A 101 -12.85 25.09 0.50
N VAL A 102 -13.06 23.87 0.00
CA VAL A 102 -11.97 23.01 -0.47
C VAL A 102 -12.10 22.85 -1.97
N ALA A 103 -11.06 23.21 -2.69
CA ALA A 103 -10.92 22.96 -4.12
C ALA A 103 -10.20 21.61 -4.32
N LEU A 104 -10.72 20.78 -5.23
CA LEU A 104 -10.18 19.48 -5.60
C LEU A 104 -9.92 19.48 -7.10
N THR A 105 -8.68 19.22 -7.51
CA THR A 105 -8.20 19.52 -8.88
C THR A 105 -8.69 18.58 -9.97
N ARG A 106 -9.55 17.61 -9.64
CA ARG A 106 -10.10 16.64 -10.60
C ARG A 106 -11.61 16.80 -10.80
N PRO A 107 -12.09 16.75 -12.05
CA PRO A 107 -13.51 16.85 -12.38
C PRO A 107 -14.28 15.54 -12.23
N ASP A 108 -13.61 14.40 -12.13
CA ASP A 108 -14.20 13.06 -12.21
C ASP A 108 -14.53 12.44 -10.85
N LEU A 109 -14.85 13.28 -9.87
CA LEU A 109 -15.17 12.85 -8.52
C LEU A 109 -16.65 12.50 -8.38
N LEU A 110 -16.90 11.45 -7.59
CA LEU A 110 -18.22 11.10 -7.09
C LEU A 110 -18.57 11.99 -5.90
N THR A 111 -19.76 12.58 -5.92
CA THR A 111 -20.21 13.53 -4.88
C THR A 111 -21.66 13.26 -4.45
N ASN A 112 -22.03 13.60 -3.21
CA ASN A 112 -23.42 13.52 -2.76
C ASN A 112 -24.31 14.62 -3.36
N ARG A 113 -23.70 15.77 -3.65
CA ARG A 113 -24.35 16.92 -4.27
C ARG A 113 -23.47 17.38 -5.43
N PRO A 114 -24.05 17.63 -6.62
CA PRO A 114 -23.31 18.16 -7.75
C PRO A 114 -22.47 19.38 -7.33
N PRO A 115 -21.19 19.44 -7.70
CA PRO A 115 -20.38 20.61 -7.44
C PRO A 115 -21.03 21.85 -8.05
N THR A 116 -21.00 22.95 -7.32
CA THR A 116 -21.45 24.24 -7.86
C THR A 116 -20.41 24.77 -8.83
N ASP A 117 -20.86 25.20 -10.01
CA ASP A 117 -20.03 25.88 -11.01
C ASP A 117 -19.80 27.34 -10.59
N VAL A 118 -18.99 27.52 -9.56
CA VAL A 118 -18.54 28.82 -9.08
C VAL A 118 -17.08 28.96 -9.49
N GLY A 119 -16.79 29.94 -10.34
CA GLY A 119 -15.42 30.22 -10.77
C GLY A 119 -14.53 30.50 -9.55
N VAL A 120 -13.50 29.68 -9.36
CA VAL A 120 -12.53 29.84 -8.27
C VAL A 120 -11.76 31.13 -8.48
N GLN A 121 -11.70 31.99 -7.46
CA GLN A 121 -10.97 33.26 -7.50
C GLN A 121 -9.79 33.24 -6.52
N GLY A 122 -8.72 33.96 -6.86
CA GLY A 122 -7.57 34.14 -5.97
C GLY A 122 -6.57 32.98 -5.93
N ILE A 123 -6.73 31.99 -6.81
CA ILE A 123 -5.78 30.89 -7.03
C ILE A 123 -5.90 30.42 -8.50
N ASP A 124 -4.78 30.06 -9.11
CA ASP A 124 -4.75 29.44 -10.44
C ASP A 124 -4.84 27.92 -10.28
N LEU A 125 -5.90 27.32 -10.81
CA LEU A 125 -6.21 25.90 -10.66
C LEU A 125 -6.58 25.31 -12.03
N PRO A 126 -6.29 24.00 -12.26
CA PRO A 126 -6.62 23.36 -13.51
C PRO A 126 -8.13 23.39 -13.79
N ALA A 127 -8.47 23.44 -15.07
CA ALA A 127 -9.85 23.35 -15.52
C ALA A 127 -10.50 22.04 -15.03
N GLY A 128 -11.77 22.13 -14.62
CA GLY A 128 -12.49 20.99 -14.04
C GLY A 128 -12.28 20.80 -12.54
N THR A 129 -11.52 21.68 -11.88
CA THR A 129 -11.48 21.75 -10.41
C THR A 129 -12.89 21.91 -9.84
N ILE A 130 -13.23 21.07 -8.87
CA ILE A 130 -14.49 21.19 -8.14
C ILE A 130 -14.25 21.90 -6.81
N VAL A 131 -15.22 22.70 -6.35
CA VAL A 131 -15.16 23.35 -5.04
C VAL A 131 -16.30 22.86 -4.16
N VAL A 132 -15.96 22.41 -2.95
CA VAL A 132 -16.92 21.96 -1.95
C VAL A 132 -16.89 22.90 -0.74
N PRO A 133 -17.99 23.61 -0.43
CA PRO A 133 -18.09 24.39 0.79
C PRO A 133 -18.30 23.46 2.00
N ILE A 134 -17.60 23.75 3.10
CA ILE A 134 -17.65 22.96 4.33
C ILE A 134 -17.93 23.90 5.50
N GLY A 135 -19.11 23.75 6.11
CA GLY A 135 -19.51 24.51 7.29
C GLY A 135 -18.63 24.18 8.50
N HIS A 136 -18.65 25.05 9.51
CA HIS A 136 -17.87 24.86 10.74
C HIS A 136 -18.19 23.51 11.39
N ARG A 137 -17.17 22.76 11.81
CA ARG A 137 -17.33 21.45 12.48
C ARG A 137 -18.16 20.44 11.68
N THR A 138 -18.17 20.54 10.35
CA THR A 138 -18.87 19.58 9.47
C THR A 138 -17.88 18.85 8.57
N SER A 139 -18.35 17.75 7.98
CA SER A 139 -17.59 16.94 7.05
C SER A 139 -18.33 16.77 5.72
N VAL A 140 -17.57 16.69 4.63
CA VAL A 140 -18.03 16.36 3.29
C VAL A 140 -17.23 15.15 2.81
N THR A 141 -17.92 14.20 2.20
CA THR A 141 -17.28 13.06 1.54
C THR A 141 -17.38 13.24 0.03
N VAL A 142 -16.29 12.92 -0.66
CA VAL A 142 -16.22 12.70 -2.11
C VAL A 142 -15.43 11.42 -2.37
N ALA A 143 -15.47 10.89 -3.59
CA ALA A 143 -14.66 9.73 -3.94
C ALA A 143 -14.12 9.82 -5.36
N LEU A 144 -12.91 9.32 -5.56
CA LEU A 144 -12.32 9.10 -6.87
C LEU A 144 -12.63 7.65 -7.31
N PRO A 145 -13.41 7.43 -8.38
CA PRO A 145 -13.72 6.09 -8.85
C PRO A 145 -12.49 5.42 -9.47
N HIS A 146 -12.32 4.11 -9.27
CA HIS A 146 -11.18 3.34 -9.81
C HIS A 146 -11.42 2.83 -11.23
N ASP A 147 -12.66 2.85 -11.71
CA ASP A 147 -13.09 2.28 -12.99
C ASP A 147 -13.11 3.31 -14.14
N GLY A 148 -12.79 4.57 -13.85
CA GLY A 148 -12.82 5.65 -14.84
C GLY A 148 -14.23 6.07 -15.27
N GLY A 149 -15.26 5.72 -14.49
CA GLY A 149 -16.67 6.02 -14.78
C GLY A 149 -17.06 7.51 -14.84
N GLY A 150 -16.11 8.42 -14.63
CA GLY A 150 -16.33 9.87 -14.64
C GLY A 150 -17.07 10.38 -13.40
N PRO A 151 -17.47 11.66 -13.37
CA PRO A 151 -18.20 12.23 -12.24
C PRO A 151 -19.60 11.62 -12.11
N GLY A 152 -20.06 11.50 -10.87
CA GLY A 152 -21.35 10.88 -10.59
C GLY A 152 -21.80 11.01 -9.14
N PRO A 153 -22.95 10.41 -8.78
CA PRO A 153 -23.38 10.35 -7.41
C PRO A 153 -22.48 9.43 -6.58
N LEU A 154 -22.23 9.80 -5.33
CA LEU A 154 -21.59 8.89 -4.37
C LEU A 154 -22.45 7.63 -4.15
N PRO A 155 -21.83 6.43 -4.11
CA PRO A 155 -22.53 5.21 -3.73
C PRO A 155 -23.08 5.30 -2.31
N GLY A 156 -24.33 4.85 -2.10
CA GLY A 156 -25.04 5.05 -0.83
C GLY A 156 -24.46 4.33 0.39
N ARG A 157 -23.56 3.34 0.22
CA ARG A 157 -22.89 2.66 1.34
C ARG A 157 -21.43 2.39 1.00
N LEU A 158 -20.55 3.30 1.44
CA LEU A 158 -19.10 3.09 1.46
C LEU A 158 -18.66 2.85 2.90
N ALA A 159 -17.66 1.99 3.08
CA ALA A 159 -17.05 1.77 4.39
C ALA A 159 -16.41 3.08 4.88
N GLY A 160 -16.53 3.36 6.17
CA GLY A 160 -15.87 4.51 6.80
C GLY A 160 -14.39 4.24 7.05
N ALA A 161 -13.61 5.30 7.28
CA ALA A 161 -12.17 5.20 7.52
C ALA A 161 -11.80 4.18 8.62
N ASP A 162 -12.52 4.17 9.74
CA ASP A 162 -12.22 3.28 10.85
C ASP A 162 -12.54 1.81 10.53
N GLU A 163 -13.54 1.54 9.68
CA GLU A 163 -13.86 0.19 9.21
C GLU A 163 -12.75 -0.32 8.29
N VAL A 164 -12.29 0.52 7.38
CA VAL A 164 -11.19 0.20 6.47
C VAL A 164 -9.89 -0.03 7.24
N ALA A 165 -9.56 0.83 8.21
CA ALA A 165 -8.39 0.65 9.08
C ALA A 165 -8.46 -0.67 9.86
N ARG A 166 -9.62 -1.02 10.43
CA ARG A 166 -9.78 -2.33 11.11
C ARG A 166 -9.59 -3.51 10.17
N GLY A 167 -10.09 -3.43 8.94
CA GLY A 167 -9.89 -4.46 7.92
C GLY A 167 -8.40 -4.65 7.58
N TRP A 168 -7.68 -3.54 7.40
CA TRP A 168 -6.23 -3.57 7.14
C TRP A 168 -5.42 -4.08 8.31
N HIS A 169 -5.76 -3.72 9.55
CA HIS A 169 -5.11 -4.31 10.73
C HIS A 169 -5.34 -5.82 10.80
N SER A 170 -6.58 -6.28 10.62
CA SER A 170 -6.91 -7.71 10.64
C SER A 170 -6.11 -8.48 9.58
N MET A 171 -5.91 -7.87 8.42
CA MET A 171 -5.09 -8.36 7.33
C MET A 171 -3.60 -8.41 7.68
N ALA A 172 -3.04 -7.31 8.18
CA ALA A 172 -1.62 -7.18 8.53
C ALA A 172 -1.21 -8.06 9.73
N GLU A 173 -2.12 -8.38 10.65
CA GLU A 173 -1.87 -9.26 11.79
C GLU A 173 -1.91 -10.75 11.44
N ARG A 174 -2.35 -11.14 10.23
CA ARG A 174 -2.40 -12.56 9.81
C ARG A 174 -1.03 -13.23 9.82
N SER A 175 0.03 -12.48 9.50
CA SER A 175 1.42 -12.99 9.52
C SER A 175 1.90 -13.20 10.95
N SER A 176 1.79 -12.17 11.79
CA SER A 176 2.10 -12.25 13.22
C SER A 176 1.57 -11.02 13.96
N ARG A 177 1.32 -11.18 15.26
CA ARG A 177 1.03 -10.08 16.18
C ARG A 177 2.29 -9.71 16.96
N LEU A 178 2.62 -8.43 16.98
CA LEU A 178 3.84 -7.91 17.62
C LEU A 178 3.49 -7.14 18.89
N GLU A 179 4.28 -7.38 19.93
CA GLU A 179 4.29 -6.58 21.16
C GLU A 179 5.66 -5.93 21.28
N LEU A 180 5.73 -4.62 21.03
CA LEU A 180 6.97 -3.86 21.02
C LEU A 180 6.93 -2.76 22.09
N PRO A 181 8.09 -2.36 22.65
CA PRO A 181 8.15 -1.33 23.69
C PRO A 181 7.57 0.03 23.24
N ASP A 182 7.71 0.36 21.96
CA ASP A 182 7.11 1.55 21.35
C ASP A 182 6.05 1.11 20.33
N PRO A 183 4.76 1.46 20.53
CA PRO A 183 3.69 1.19 19.58
C PRO A 183 3.95 1.74 18.17
N SER A 184 4.79 2.78 18.01
CA SER A 184 5.15 3.33 16.71
C SER A 184 5.87 2.32 15.80
N PHE A 185 6.60 1.37 16.38
CA PHE A 185 7.21 0.28 15.62
C PHE A 185 6.19 -0.74 15.13
N VAL A 186 5.11 -0.96 15.88
CA VAL A 186 4.01 -1.81 15.43
C VAL A 186 3.33 -1.16 14.23
N ASP A 187 3.05 0.13 14.31
CA ASP A 187 2.48 0.91 13.19
C ASP A 187 3.40 0.90 11.96
N ALA A 188 4.72 0.97 12.15
CA ALA A 188 5.70 0.89 11.06
C ALA A 188 5.69 -0.48 10.36
N VAL A 189 5.56 -1.57 11.11
CA VAL A 189 5.43 -2.92 10.53
C VAL A 189 4.09 -3.09 9.82
N VAL A 190 2.99 -2.57 10.39
CA VAL A 190 1.68 -2.56 9.71
C VAL A 190 1.77 -1.81 8.39
N ALA A 191 2.40 -0.63 8.38
CA ALA A 191 2.61 0.15 7.16
C ALA A 191 3.42 -0.61 6.11
N ALA A 192 4.54 -1.22 6.50
CA ALA A 192 5.37 -2.02 5.59
C ALA A 192 4.61 -3.22 5.00
N ARG A 193 3.81 -3.91 5.81
CA ARG A 193 2.96 -5.03 5.34
C ARG A 193 1.88 -4.55 4.37
N CYS A 194 1.22 -3.45 4.67
CA CYS A 194 0.19 -2.88 3.80
C CYS A 194 0.77 -2.39 2.46
N ASP A 195 1.93 -1.74 2.49
CA ASP A 195 2.62 -1.30 1.27
C ASP A 195 3.07 -2.51 0.43
N LEU A 196 3.60 -3.56 1.07
CA LEU A 196 3.94 -4.83 0.41
C LEU A 196 2.71 -5.50 -0.22
N LEU A 197 1.58 -5.54 0.48
CA LEU A 197 0.33 -6.10 -0.04
C LEU A 197 -0.22 -5.31 -1.24
N LEU A 198 0.03 -4.00 -1.29
CA LEU A 198 -0.43 -3.14 -2.37
C LEU A 198 0.52 -3.12 -3.57
N ALA A 199 1.83 -3.06 -3.34
CA ALA A 199 2.86 -2.97 -4.37
C ALA A 199 3.34 -4.33 -4.90
N GLY A 200 3.28 -5.37 -4.07
CA GLY A 200 4.00 -6.61 -4.30
C GLY A 200 5.48 -6.54 -3.88
N PRO A 201 6.23 -7.64 -4.06
CA PRO A 201 7.65 -7.68 -3.72
C PRO A 201 8.46 -6.77 -4.66
N PRO A 202 9.61 -6.24 -4.22
CA PRO A 202 10.51 -5.51 -5.11
C PRO A 202 11.03 -6.44 -6.22
N PRO A 203 11.44 -5.91 -7.39
CA PRO A 203 12.06 -6.74 -8.43
C PRO A 203 13.30 -7.47 -7.91
N ARG A 204 13.37 -8.78 -8.14
CA ARG A 204 14.45 -9.67 -7.64
C ARG A 204 15.84 -9.22 -8.08
N ASP A 205 15.95 -8.74 -9.31
CA ASP A 205 17.20 -8.26 -9.92
C ASP A 205 17.69 -6.93 -9.32
N VAL A 206 16.77 -6.14 -8.75
CA VAL A 206 17.07 -4.89 -8.05
C VAL A 206 17.42 -5.13 -6.58
N ASP A 207 16.60 -5.90 -5.87
CA ASP A 207 16.81 -6.23 -4.45
C ASP A 207 16.44 -7.70 -4.18
N THR A 208 17.42 -8.58 -4.31
CA THR A 208 17.24 -10.03 -4.18
C THR A 208 16.89 -10.45 -2.75
N VAL A 209 17.52 -9.82 -1.75
CA VAL A 209 17.25 -10.11 -0.33
C VAL A 209 15.89 -9.55 0.07
N GLY A 210 15.58 -8.32 -0.34
CA GLY A 210 14.26 -7.72 -0.15
C GLY A 210 13.16 -8.54 -0.81
N TYR A 211 13.39 -9.08 -2.02
CA TYR A 211 12.46 -9.99 -2.69
C TYR A 211 12.17 -11.24 -1.84
N LEU A 212 13.21 -11.92 -1.34
CA LEU A 212 13.04 -13.12 -0.50
C LEU A 212 12.26 -12.81 0.79
N LEU A 213 12.57 -11.70 1.46
CA LEU A 213 11.87 -11.27 2.67
C LEU A 213 10.40 -10.92 2.37
N ALA A 214 10.16 -10.21 1.28
CA ALA A 214 8.83 -9.80 0.84
C ALA A 214 7.95 -11.01 0.48
N VAL A 215 8.48 -11.98 -0.29
CA VAL A 215 7.79 -13.22 -0.62
C VAL A 215 7.46 -14.01 0.64
N GLY A 216 8.43 -14.17 1.55
CA GLY A 216 8.20 -14.86 2.82
C GLY A 216 7.09 -14.22 3.65
N GLU A 217 7.04 -12.89 3.67
CA GLU A 217 5.99 -12.17 4.39
C GLU A 217 4.62 -12.27 3.71
N LEU A 218 4.54 -12.20 2.38
CA LEU A 218 3.32 -12.42 1.61
C LEU A 218 2.72 -13.81 1.85
N VAL A 219 3.55 -14.86 1.87
CA VAL A 219 3.14 -16.23 2.21
C VAL A 219 2.53 -16.29 3.62
N ARG A 220 3.17 -15.65 4.62
CA ARG A 220 2.63 -15.60 6.00
C ARG A 220 1.33 -14.81 6.10
N LEU A 221 1.17 -13.77 5.28
CA LEU A 221 -0.07 -13.00 5.17
C LEU A 221 -1.19 -13.78 4.45
N GLY A 222 -0.88 -14.94 3.88
CA GLY A 222 -1.83 -15.76 3.10
C GLY A 222 -2.12 -15.19 1.71
N GLU A 223 -1.27 -14.30 1.22
CA GLU A 223 -1.40 -13.65 -0.09
C GLU A 223 -0.28 -14.19 -0.99
N LEU A 224 -0.64 -15.05 -1.95
CA LEU A 224 0.33 -15.57 -2.91
C LEU A 224 0.42 -14.65 -4.14
N PRO A 225 1.61 -14.48 -4.73
CA PRO A 225 1.76 -13.77 -5.99
C PRO A 225 0.87 -14.37 -7.10
N THR A 226 0.39 -13.51 -7.99
CA THR A 226 -0.48 -13.90 -9.11
C THR A 226 0.18 -14.83 -10.13
N SER A 227 1.51 -14.95 -10.12
CA SER A 227 2.28 -15.89 -10.94
C SER A 227 2.09 -17.37 -10.55
N GLY A 228 1.45 -17.65 -9.41
CA GLY A 228 1.19 -19.00 -8.93
C GLY A 228 2.38 -19.62 -8.19
N VAL A 229 2.13 -20.73 -7.48
CA VAL A 229 3.11 -21.37 -6.57
C VAL A 229 4.34 -21.90 -7.30
N ALA A 230 4.19 -22.46 -8.50
CA ALA A 230 5.31 -23.06 -9.23
C ALA A 230 6.35 -22.00 -9.67
N ALA A 231 5.89 -20.90 -10.27
CA ALA A 231 6.77 -19.79 -10.65
C ALA A 231 7.45 -19.17 -9.42
N LEU A 232 6.73 -19.07 -8.29
CA LEU A 232 7.29 -18.57 -7.05
C LEU A 232 8.45 -19.44 -6.53
N VAL A 233 8.31 -20.77 -6.60
CA VAL A 233 9.36 -21.70 -6.15
C VAL A 233 10.64 -21.53 -6.99
N GLU A 234 10.49 -21.43 -8.32
CA GLU A 234 11.62 -21.17 -9.22
C GLU A 234 12.30 -19.83 -8.90
N ASP A 235 11.52 -18.78 -8.71
CA ASP A 235 12.06 -17.44 -8.40
C ASP A 235 12.77 -17.39 -7.05
N VAL A 236 12.22 -18.05 -6.03
CA VAL A 236 12.82 -18.15 -4.69
C VAL A 236 14.13 -18.94 -4.74
N ALA A 237 14.15 -20.09 -5.41
CA ALA A 237 15.37 -20.89 -5.55
C ALA A 237 16.49 -20.08 -6.23
N ALA A 238 16.17 -19.44 -7.35
CA ALA A 238 17.13 -18.59 -8.05
C ALA A 238 17.57 -17.37 -7.22
N ALA A 239 16.69 -16.77 -6.43
CA ALA A 239 17.06 -15.68 -5.52
C ALA A 239 18.02 -16.14 -4.39
N VAL A 240 17.83 -17.36 -3.86
CA VAL A 240 18.74 -17.97 -2.89
C VAL A 240 20.10 -18.25 -3.54
N GLU A 241 20.11 -18.82 -4.75
CA GLU A 241 21.34 -19.05 -5.52
C GLU A 241 22.10 -17.74 -5.77
N ASP A 242 21.42 -16.71 -6.26
CA ASP A 242 22.02 -15.40 -6.55
C ASP A 242 22.64 -14.78 -5.30
N THR A 243 21.95 -14.91 -4.15
CA THR A 243 22.45 -14.42 -2.86
C THR A 243 23.70 -15.17 -2.44
N ALA A 244 23.70 -16.50 -2.49
CA ALA A 244 24.85 -17.31 -2.11
C ALA A 244 26.06 -17.11 -3.05
N ARG A 245 25.82 -17.00 -4.38
CA ARG A 245 26.89 -16.70 -5.35
C ARG A 245 27.52 -15.33 -5.11
N ARG A 246 26.73 -14.31 -4.73
CA ARG A 246 27.27 -12.98 -4.36
C ARG A 246 28.20 -13.04 -3.15
N GLU A 247 27.93 -13.94 -2.21
CA GLU A 247 28.79 -14.21 -1.06
C GLU A 247 29.98 -15.16 -1.39
N GLY A 248 30.19 -15.49 -2.67
CA GLY A 248 31.34 -16.26 -3.14
C GLY A 248 31.19 -17.78 -3.09
N TRP A 249 29.98 -18.30 -2.89
CA TRP A 249 29.72 -19.73 -2.92
C TRP A 249 29.55 -20.24 -4.36
N ASP A 250 30.05 -21.44 -4.63
CA ASP A 250 29.63 -22.23 -5.79
C ASP A 250 28.37 -23.00 -5.42
N VAL A 251 27.31 -22.85 -6.22
CA VAL A 251 25.94 -23.21 -5.83
C VAL A 251 25.25 -23.99 -6.93
N ASP A 252 24.73 -25.14 -6.54
CA ASP A 252 23.74 -25.93 -7.28
C ASP A 252 22.38 -25.82 -6.61
N ALA A 253 21.31 -25.88 -7.41
CA ALA A 253 19.94 -25.98 -6.91
C ALA A 253 19.20 -27.14 -7.59
N ALA A 254 18.28 -27.72 -6.82
CA ALA A 254 17.37 -28.75 -7.27
C ALA A 254 15.96 -28.44 -6.73
N LEU A 255 14.96 -28.46 -7.61
CA LEU A 255 13.56 -28.19 -7.26
C LEU A 255 12.76 -29.46 -6.94
N ASP A 256 13.36 -30.62 -7.18
CA ASP A 256 12.84 -31.93 -6.83
C ASP A 256 13.93 -32.81 -6.23
N VAL A 257 13.51 -33.80 -5.45
CA VAL A 257 14.41 -34.69 -4.71
C VAL A 257 15.23 -35.58 -5.63
N ASP A 258 14.68 -36.04 -6.75
CA ASP A 258 15.42 -36.92 -7.65
C ASP A 258 16.63 -36.19 -8.24
N GLU A 259 16.47 -34.92 -8.60
CA GLU A 259 17.57 -34.05 -9.02
C GLU A 259 18.56 -33.75 -7.90
N ALA A 260 18.07 -33.51 -6.68
CA ALA A 260 18.93 -33.26 -5.53
C ALA A 260 19.84 -34.47 -5.23
N LEU A 261 19.27 -35.67 -5.17
CA LEU A 261 20.03 -36.90 -4.90
C LEU A 261 21.04 -37.21 -6.00
N ARG A 262 20.66 -37.06 -7.28
CA ARG A 262 21.59 -37.23 -8.41
C ARG A 262 22.82 -36.33 -8.29
N ARG A 263 22.63 -35.08 -7.85
CA ARG A 263 23.74 -34.13 -7.67
C ARG A 263 24.60 -34.47 -6.45
N ILE A 264 23.98 -34.82 -5.33
CA ILE A 264 24.67 -35.24 -4.11
C ILE A 264 25.55 -36.48 -4.36
N ASP A 265 25.10 -37.41 -5.21
CA ASP A 265 25.85 -38.62 -5.54
C ASP A 265 27.14 -38.35 -6.34
N VAL A 266 27.18 -37.25 -7.11
CA VAL A 266 28.31 -36.93 -8.00
C VAL A 266 29.18 -35.76 -7.50
N THR A 267 28.64 -34.93 -6.61
CA THR A 267 29.29 -33.71 -6.10
C THR A 267 29.27 -33.71 -4.58
N ARG A 268 30.42 -33.48 -3.96
CA ARG A 268 30.53 -33.34 -2.50
C ARG A 268 30.26 -31.89 -2.08
N TYR A 269 29.14 -31.66 -1.40
CA TYR A 269 28.78 -30.33 -0.90
C TYR A 269 29.31 -30.09 0.52
N ALA A 270 29.75 -28.86 0.79
CA ALA A 270 30.15 -28.40 2.13
C ALA A 270 28.96 -28.05 3.03
N LEU A 271 27.82 -27.71 2.42
CA LEU A 271 26.56 -27.37 3.07
C LEU A 271 25.42 -27.78 2.14
N VAL A 272 24.36 -28.39 2.70
CA VAL A 272 23.10 -28.65 1.99
C VAL A 272 22.00 -27.90 2.73
N VAL A 273 21.28 -27.03 2.01
CA VAL A 273 20.09 -26.34 2.50
C VAL A 273 18.89 -26.98 1.82
N THR A 274 17.90 -27.41 2.60
CA THR A 274 16.72 -28.11 2.09
C THR A 274 15.45 -27.54 2.72
N ASP A 275 14.39 -27.42 1.92
CA ASP A 275 13.06 -27.14 2.46
C ASP A 275 12.52 -28.42 3.10
N PHE A 276 11.76 -28.26 4.18
CA PHE A 276 11.13 -29.38 4.87
C PHE A 276 10.00 -30.00 4.05
N TRP A 277 9.26 -29.18 3.30
CA TRP A 277 8.11 -29.63 2.50
C TRP A 277 8.42 -29.56 1.00
N LEU A 278 8.78 -30.68 0.41
CA LEU A 278 9.00 -30.80 -1.04
C LEU A 278 7.81 -31.50 -1.70
N PRO A 279 7.49 -31.22 -2.98
CA PRO A 279 6.50 -31.99 -3.70
C PRO A 279 6.90 -33.46 -3.75
N ARG A 280 6.06 -34.35 -3.18
CA ARG A 280 6.20 -35.82 -3.15
C ARG A 280 7.17 -36.41 -2.11
N PHE A 281 7.98 -35.61 -1.41
CA PHE A 281 8.98 -36.08 -0.41
C PHE A 281 9.17 -35.04 0.71
N ASN A 282 9.76 -35.41 1.85
CA ASN A 282 10.08 -34.47 2.92
C ASN A 282 11.60 -34.22 3.03
N GLY A 283 12.01 -33.03 3.49
CA GLY A 283 13.44 -32.69 3.66
C GLY A 283 14.16 -33.58 4.68
N ALA A 284 13.44 -34.26 5.58
CA ALA A 284 14.03 -35.20 6.53
C ALA A 284 14.55 -36.48 5.85
N GLU A 285 13.97 -36.89 4.71
CA GLU A 285 14.46 -38.01 3.91
C GLU A 285 15.80 -37.68 3.24
N VAL A 286 16.01 -36.42 2.79
CA VAL A 286 17.30 -35.94 2.28
C VAL A 286 18.36 -35.97 3.39
N ILE A 287 18.00 -35.51 4.60
CA ILE A 287 18.90 -35.55 5.76
C ILE A 287 19.28 -36.99 6.11
N ALA A 288 18.30 -37.90 6.13
CA ALA A 288 18.53 -39.32 6.40
C ALA A 288 19.46 -39.96 5.34
N TYR A 289 19.28 -39.62 4.06
CA TYR A 289 20.15 -40.07 2.98
C TYR A 289 21.60 -39.60 3.16
N LEU A 290 21.79 -38.31 3.47
CA LEU A 290 23.12 -37.73 3.70
C LEU A 290 23.84 -38.37 4.89
N HIS A 291 23.12 -38.72 5.96
CA HIS A 291 23.70 -39.45 7.08
C HIS A 291 24.15 -40.86 6.68
N ALA A 292 23.36 -41.57 5.87
CA ALA A 292 23.72 -42.91 5.40
C ALA A 292 24.94 -42.94 4.46
N LEU A 293 25.26 -41.83 3.80
CA LEU A 293 26.48 -41.67 2.98
C LEU A 293 27.73 -41.31 3.80
N GLY A 294 27.55 -40.86 5.04
CA GLY A 294 28.64 -40.43 5.94
C GLY A 294 29.23 -41.55 6.80
N ASP A 295 28.55 -42.70 6.89
CA ASP A 295 29.04 -43.97 7.46
C ASP A 295 29.72 -44.83 6.38
#